data_AF-A0A199VDT8-F1
#
_entry.id   AF-A0A199VDT8-F1
#
_cell.length_a   1.000
_cell.length_b   1.000
_cell.length_c   1.000
_cell.angle_alpha   90.00
_cell.angle_beta   90.00
_cell.angle_gamma   90.00
#
_symmetry.space_group_name_H-M   'P 1'
#
loop_
_entity.id
_entity.type
_entity.pdbx_description
1 polymer ?
#
loop_
_entity_poly.entity_id
_entity_poly.type
_entity_poly.pdbx_seq_one_letter_code
_entity_poly.pdbx_strand_id
1 'polypeptide(L)'
;MRLSKDYRAKLRSWQRLPYPGPYDAVDEGGARRRRRMRSRDEAKRMEKRAVGIAHEFLSLTVEKMVEVETFSQFRKWFGIELNVRDLFLDHPGIFYLSAKGARHTVFLREAYDRGRLIEPNPIYQARMKLLDLALLRRRGIDSSDAAQRMVSRDEDNDDDDDDGDADDEEELVQ
;
A
#
# COMPACT_ATOMS: atom_id res chain seq x y z
N MET A 1 7.46 7.47 -3.06
CA MET A 1 6.75 8.70 -2.64
C MET A 1 7.57 9.44 -1.59
N ARG A 2 7.96 10.69 -1.85
CA ARG A 2 8.64 11.55 -0.86
C ARG A 2 7.58 12.19 0.04
N LEU A 3 7.61 11.88 1.34
CA LEU A 3 6.74 12.53 2.33
C LEU A 3 7.20 13.98 2.56
N SER A 4 6.26 14.93 2.64
CA SER A 4 6.58 16.34 2.93
C SER A 4 7.34 16.50 4.25
N LYS A 5 8.20 17.51 4.34
CA LYS A 5 8.97 17.85 5.56
C LYS A 5 8.04 18.05 6.76
N ASP A 6 6.89 18.70 6.54
CA ASP A 6 5.89 18.98 7.58
C ASP A 6 5.23 17.70 8.07
N TYR A 7 4.88 16.79 7.14
CA TYR A 7 4.34 15.49 7.50
C TYR A 7 5.33 14.69 8.34
N ARG A 8 6.62 14.70 7.99
CA ARG A 8 7.67 14.01 8.77
C ARG A 8 7.80 14.59 10.18
N ALA A 9 7.66 15.90 10.35
CA ALA A 9 7.65 16.54 11.66
C ALA A 9 6.40 16.14 12.47
N LYS A 10 5.21 16.16 11.87
CA LYS A 10 3.96 15.68 12.48
C LYS A 10 4.08 14.22 12.90
N LEU A 11 4.58 13.35 12.01
CA LEU A 11 4.79 11.93 12.28
C LEU A 11 5.74 11.71 13.46
N ARG A 12 6.87 12.43 13.55
CA ARG A 12 7.77 12.35 14.71
C ARG A 12 7.07 12.73 16.01
N SER A 13 6.26 13.80 15.99
CA SER A 13 5.49 14.20 17.18
C SER A 13 4.46 13.13 17.60
N TRP A 14 3.83 12.47 16.62
CA TRP A 14 2.87 11.40 16.83
C TRP A 14 3.52 10.11 17.33
N GLN A 15 4.70 9.76 16.80
CA GLN A 15 5.47 8.60 17.26
C GLN A 15 5.90 8.72 18.73
N ARG A 16 6.11 9.94 19.24
CA ARG A 16 6.44 10.20 20.66
C ARG A 16 5.29 9.99 21.64
N LEU A 17 4.04 9.88 21.18
CA LEU A 17 2.91 9.60 22.06
C LEU A 17 3.10 8.23 22.73
N PRO A 18 2.55 7.99 23.93
CA PRO A 18 2.54 6.64 24.51
C PRO A 18 1.89 5.65 23.54
N TYR A 19 2.42 4.44 23.42
CA TYR A 19 1.83 3.36 22.62
C TYR A 19 0.89 2.55 23.51
N PRO A 20 -0.44 2.79 23.48
CA PRO A 20 -1.38 1.88 24.12
C PRO A 20 -1.38 0.55 23.36
N GLY A 21 -1.31 -0.55 24.10
CA GLY A 21 -1.34 -1.89 23.52
C GLY A 21 -2.64 -2.12 22.74
N PRO A 22 -2.58 -2.74 21.55
CA PRO A 22 -3.78 -3.12 20.77
C PRO A 22 -4.77 -3.95 21.59
N TYR A 23 -4.25 -4.74 22.54
CA TYR A 23 -5.00 -5.67 23.39
C TYR A 23 -5.34 -5.12 24.77
N ASP A 24 -4.87 -3.91 25.12
CA ASP A 24 -5.16 -3.32 26.42
C ASP A 24 -6.67 -3.04 26.54
N ALA A 25 -7.25 -3.40 27.69
CA ALA A 25 -8.66 -3.21 27.96
C ALA A 25 -9.01 -1.72 27.83
N VAL A 26 -9.97 -1.41 26.96
CA VAL A 26 -10.46 -0.06 26.73
C VAL A 26 -11.40 0.32 27.86
N ASP A 27 -10.86 0.51 29.06
CA ASP A 27 -11.54 0.79 30.34
C ASP A 27 -13.06 1.05 30.20
N GLU A 28 -13.83 -0.04 30.14
CA GLU A 28 -15.28 -0.01 29.84
C GLU A 28 -16.05 0.73 30.95
N GLY A 29 -15.47 0.81 32.17
CA GLY A 29 -15.98 1.60 33.28
C GLY A 29 -15.93 3.12 33.04
N GLY A 30 -15.12 3.58 32.09
CA GLY A 30 -15.00 4.99 31.69
C GLY A 30 -16.08 5.47 30.71
N ALA A 31 -16.93 4.58 30.18
CA ALA A 31 -17.94 4.94 29.16
C ALA A 31 -18.90 6.07 29.60
N ARG A 32 -19.11 6.25 30.91
CA ARG A 32 -19.91 7.35 31.48
C ARG A 32 -19.18 8.70 31.52
N ARG A 33 -17.84 8.72 31.50
CA ARG A 33 -17.01 9.95 31.39
C ARG A 33 -16.78 10.41 29.94
N ARG A 34 -16.85 9.50 28.96
CA ARG A 34 -16.54 9.75 27.53
C ARG A 34 -17.49 10.71 26.80
N ARG A 35 -18.66 11.02 27.37
CA ARG A 35 -19.63 11.97 26.77
C ARG A 35 -19.28 13.44 26.99
N ARG A 36 -18.29 13.77 27.81
CA ARG A 36 -17.94 15.16 28.14
C ARG A 36 -16.46 15.39 27.84
N MET A 37 -16.21 15.98 26.66
CA MET A 37 -14.92 16.47 26.18
C MET A 37 -13.82 15.40 26.04
N ARG A 38 -13.66 14.85 24.82
CA ARG A 38 -12.39 14.25 24.42
C ARG A 38 -11.35 15.36 24.39
N SER A 39 -10.37 15.32 25.29
CA SER A 39 -9.19 16.17 25.11
C SER A 39 -8.54 15.84 23.76
N ARG A 40 -7.96 16.83 23.09
CA ARG A 40 -7.20 16.62 21.84
C ARG A 40 -6.14 15.53 22.00
N ASP A 41 -5.58 15.38 23.20
CA ASP A 41 -4.58 14.36 23.50
C ASP A 41 -5.17 12.95 23.63
N GLU A 42 -6.41 12.83 24.11
CA GLU A 42 -7.11 11.55 24.17
C GLU A 42 -7.47 11.06 22.76
N ALA A 43 -7.93 11.97 21.89
CA ALA A 43 -8.18 11.66 20.49
C ALA A 43 -6.93 11.12 19.78
N LYS A 44 -5.77 11.77 19.98
CA LYS A 44 -4.48 11.31 19.43
C LYS A 44 -4.04 9.95 19.98
N ARG A 45 -4.28 9.65 21.26
CA ARG A 45 -3.99 8.32 21.83
C ARG A 45 -4.88 7.24 21.22
N MET A 46 -6.16 7.52 21.04
CA MET A 46 -7.11 6.59 20.40
C MET A 46 -6.78 6.35 18.94
N GLU A 47 -6.38 7.40 18.21
CA GLU A 47 -5.84 7.32 16.85
C GLU A 47 -4.61 6.43 16.79
N LYS A 48 -3.65 6.62 17.70
CA LYS A 48 -2.46 5.78 17.79
C LYS A 48 -2.77 4.32 18.07
N ARG A 49 -3.73 4.04 18.96
CA ARG A 49 -4.23 2.68 19.21
C ARG A 49 -4.84 2.07 17.96
N ALA A 50 -5.70 2.82 17.26
CA ALA A 50 -6.37 2.36 16.05
C ALA A 50 -5.36 2.01 14.93
N VAL A 51 -4.32 2.84 14.76
CA VAL A 51 -3.21 2.56 13.83
C VAL A 51 -2.48 1.27 14.24
N GLY A 52 -2.17 1.10 15.52
CA GLY A 52 -1.53 -0.13 16.02
C GLY A 52 -2.36 -1.38 15.75
N ILE A 53 -3.67 -1.34 16.03
CA ILE A 53 -4.58 -2.45 15.72
C ILE A 53 -4.62 -2.76 14.23
N ALA A 54 -4.76 -1.74 13.39
CA ALA A 54 -4.79 -1.92 11.94
C ALA A 54 -3.47 -2.51 11.42
N HIS A 55 -2.35 -2.08 11.99
CA HIS A 55 -1.02 -2.60 11.67
C HIS A 55 -0.90 -4.09 11.99
N GLU A 56 -1.25 -4.51 13.20
CA GLU A 56 -1.24 -5.91 13.62
C GLU A 56 -2.23 -6.75 12.79
N PHE A 57 -3.44 -6.24 12.58
CA PHE A 57 -4.47 -6.93 11.80
C PHE A 57 -4.00 -7.21 10.36
N LEU A 58 -3.44 -6.21 9.69
CA LEU A 58 -2.85 -6.39 8.37
C LEU A 58 -1.65 -7.34 8.42
N SER A 59 -0.84 -7.28 9.47
CA SER A 59 0.29 -8.19 9.68
C SER A 59 -0.16 -9.66 9.83
N LEU A 60 -1.41 -9.91 10.22
CA LEU A 60 -1.96 -11.27 10.27
C LEU A 60 -2.51 -11.76 8.91
N THR A 61 -2.82 -10.87 7.97
CA THR A 61 -3.31 -11.30 6.66
C THR A 61 -2.18 -11.84 5.78
N VAL A 62 -2.52 -12.75 4.86
CA VAL A 62 -1.54 -13.39 3.96
C VAL A 62 -0.83 -12.37 3.07
N GLU A 63 -1.60 -11.42 2.54
CA GLU A 63 -1.10 -10.41 1.59
C GLU A 63 -0.84 -9.06 2.26
N LYS A 64 -0.93 -8.96 3.59
CA LYS A 64 -0.72 -7.70 4.33
C LYS A 64 -1.57 -6.54 3.80
N MET A 65 -2.76 -6.88 3.29
CA MET A 65 -3.75 -5.96 2.74
C MET A 65 -5.17 -6.39 3.12
N VAL A 66 -6.12 -5.47 3.06
CA VAL A 66 -7.56 -5.73 3.22
C VAL A 66 -8.40 -4.66 2.51
N GLU A 67 -9.64 -4.98 2.16
CA GLU A 67 -10.60 -3.97 1.73
C GLU A 67 -11.06 -3.10 2.91
N VAL A 68 -11.17 -1.79 2.67
CA VAL A 68 -11.59 -0.81 3.69
C VAL A 68 -12.99 -1.10 4.19
N GLU A 69 -13.89 -1.56 3.32
CA GLU A 69 -15.25 -1.95 3.69
C GLU A 69 -15.25 -3.14 4.67
N THR A 70 -14.47 -4.18 4.36
CA THR A 70 -14.28 -5.33 5.26
C THR A 70 -13.70 -4.92 6.61
N PHE A 71 -12.64 -4.10 6.62
CA PHE A 71 -12.07 -3.62 7.88
C PHE A 71 -13.07 -2.76 8.69
N SER A 72 -13.89 -1.98 7.99
CA SER A 72 -14.92 -1.13 8.62
C SER A 72 -15.99 -1.94 9.36
N GLN A 73 -16.29 -3.16 8.93
CA GLN A 73 -17.19 -4.06 9.65
C GLN A 73 -16.60 -4.47 11.02
N PHE A 74 -15.28 -4.60 11.12
CA PHE A 74 -14.59 -4.93 12.37
C PHE A 74 -14.35 -3.74 13.30
N ARG A 75 -14.61 -2.51 12.84
CA ARG A 75 -14.39 -1.27 13.60
C ARG A 75 -14.98 -1.31 15.02
N LYS A 76 -16.20 -1.82 15.17
CA LYS A 76 -16.89 -1.92 16.47
C LYS A 76 -16.20 -2.92 17.41
N TRP A 77 -15.73 -4.05 16.88
CA TRP A 77 -15.04 -5.09 17.63
C TRP A 77 -13.70 -4.61 18.19
N PHE A 78 -13.01 -3.74 17.45
CA PHE A 78 -11.75 -3.15 17.89
C PHE A 78 -11.91 -1.90 18.80
N GLY A 79 -13.15 -1.45 19.03
CA GLY A 79 -13.42 -0.21 19.76
C GLY A 79 -12.89 1.04 19.05
N ILE A 80 -12.79 0.99 17.72
CA ILE A 80 -12.29 2.12 16.91
C ILE A 80 -13.46 3.06 16.64
N GLU A 81 -13.41 4.26 17.20
CA GLU A 81 -14.46 5.28 17.01
C GLU A 81 -14.13 6.26 15.86
N LEU A 82 -13.01 6.07 15.17
CA LEU A 82 -12.58 6.88 14.02
C LEU A 82 -13.13 6.32 12.71
N ASN A 83 -13.30 7.18 11.71
CA ASN A 83 -13.56 6.73 10.35
C ASN A 83 -12.33 5.98 9.83
N VAL A 84 -12.53 4.74 9.39
CA VAL A 84 -11.46 3.85 8.95
C VAL A 84 -10.75 4.40 7.71
N ARG A 85 -11.49 4.99 6.78
CA ARG A 85 -10.91 5.57 5.58
C ARG A 85 -9.96 6.72 5.93
N ASP A 86 -10.41 7.62 6.81
CA ASP A 86 -9.64 8.78 7.26
C ASP A 86 -8.39 8.33 8.02
N LEU A 87 -8.52 7.31 8.88
CA LEU A 87 -7.40 6.71 9.61
C LEU A 87 -6.25 6.30 8.67
N PHE A 88 -6.57 5.63 7.55
CA PHE A 88 -5.57 5.21 6.57
C PHE A 88 -4.99 6.38 5.77
N LEU A 89 -5.82 7.38 5.43
CA LEU A 89 -5.40 8.57 4.69
C LEU A 89 -4.53 9.51 5.55
N ASP A 90 -4.73 9.55 6.86
CA ASP A 90 -3.93 10.36 7.79
C ASP A 90 -2.52 9.77 8.02
N HIS A 91 -2.32 8.48 7.72
CA HIS A 91 -1.09 7.74 7.96
C HIS A 91 -0.47 7.16 6.67
N PRO A 92 -0.25 7.98 5.61
CA PRO A 92 0.31 7.50 4.36
C PRO A 92 1.74 6.98 4.52
N GLY A 93 2.46 7.32 5.60
CA GLY A 93 3.79 6.76 5.88
C GLY A 93 3.77 5.26 6.21
N ILE A 94 2.65 4.74 6.72
CA ILE A 94 2.50 3.36 7.20
C ILE A 94 1.59 2.58 6.25
N PHE A 95 0.48 3.19 5.83
CA PHE A 95 -0.51 2.56 4.97
C PHE A 95 -0.48 3.15 3.57
N TYR A 96 -0.78 2.32 2.59
CA TYR A 96 -1.05 2.75 1.23
C TYR A 96 -2.49 2.39 0.89
N LEU A 97 -3.25 3.35 0.35
CA LEU A 97 -4.64 3.15 -0.03
C LEU A 97 -4.74 3.16 -1.56
N SER A 98 -5.10 2.02 -2.14
CA SER A 98 -5.43 1.89 -3.55
C SER A 98 -6.93 2.01 -3.76
N ALA A 99 -7.35 2.81 -4.72
CA ALA A 99 -8.73 2.85 -5.20
C ALA A 99 -8.81 2.15 -6.55
N LYS A 100 -9.62 1.10 -6.66
CA LYS A 100 -9.91 0.43 -7.93
C LYS A 100 -11.43 0.40 -8.14
N GLY A 101 -11.91 1.28 -9.02
CA GLY A 101 -13.35 1.51 -9.18
C GLY A 101 -13.95 1.99 -7.86
N ALA A 102 -15.02 1.32 -7.39
CA ALA A 102 -15.66 1.61 -6.11
C ALA A 102 -14.97 0.96 -4.90
N ARG A 103 -14.00 0.06 -5.13
CA ARG A 103 -13.33 -0.69 -4.05
C ARG A 103 -12.08 0.02 -3.58
N HIS A 104 -11.92 0.11 -2.27
CA HIS A 104 -10.73 0.69 -1.63
C HIS A 104 -9.97 -0.40 -0.88
N THR A 105 -8.73 -0.64 -1.26
CA THR A 105 -7.87 -1.64 -0.62
C THR A 105 -6.71 -0.94 0.09
N VAL A 106 -6.52 -1.24 1.37
CA VAL A 106 -5.41 -0.75 2.15
C VAL A 106 -4.30 -1.80 2.21
N PHE A 107 -3.06 -1.36 2.08
CA PHE A 107 -1.85 -2.16 2.09
C PHE A 107 -0.93 -1.66 3.22
N LEU A 108 -0.26 -2.59 3.89
CA LEU A 108 0.81 -2.26 4.83
C LEU A 108 2.09 -1.93 4.05
N ARG A 109 2.57 -0.69 4.08
CA ARG A 109 3.69 -0.25 3.22
C ARG A 109 4.99 -0.96 3.53
N GLU A 110 5.29 -1.17 4.81
CA GLU A 110 6.54 -1.82 5.23
C GLU A 110 6.64 -3.29 4.81
N ALA A 111 5.51 -3.94 4.52
CA ALA A 111 5.50 -5.33 4.09
C ALA A 111 5.84 -5.52 2.60
N TYR A 112 5.98 -4.43 1.84
CA TYR A 112 6.16 -4.46 0.39
C TYR A 112 7.45 -3.77 -0.03
N ASP A 113 8.20 -4.42 -0.92
CA ASP A 113 9.29 -3.80 -1.66
C ASP A 113 9.05 -3.95 -3.16
N ARG A 114 9.17 -2.83 -3.91
CA ARG A 114 8.96 -2.76 -5.37
C ARG A 114 7.68 -3.46 -5.87
N GLY A 115 6.61 -3.44 -5.08
CA GLY A 115 5.32 -4.05 -5.42
C GLY A 115 5.21 -5.56 -5.15
N ARG A 116 6.20 -6.17 -4.49
CA ARG A 116 6.16 -7.57 -4.03
C ARG A 116 6.23 -7.62 -2.51
N LEU A 117 5.65 -8.67 -1.94
CA LEU A 117 5.73 -8.89 -0.50
C LEU A 117 7.16 -9.27 -0.10
N ILE A 118 7.69 -8.65 0.96
CA ILE A 118 9.04 -8.91 1.46
C ILE A 118 9.14 -10.34 2.01
N GLU A 119 8.13 -10.77 2.77
CA GLU A 119 8.01 -12.11 3.34
C GLU A 119 6.82 -12.87 2.71
N PRO A 120 7.00 -13.47 1.52
CA PRO A 120 5.91 -14.12 0.80
C PRO A 120 5.54 -15.49 1.39
N ASN A 121 4.25 -15.68 1.68
CA ASN A 121 3.68 -16.99 2.03
C ASN A 121 3.53 -17.88 0.77
N PRO A 122 3.63 -19.22 0.88
CA PRO A 122 3.38 -20.15 -0.24
C PRO A 122 2.07 -19.90 -1.00
N ILE A 123 0.99 -19.51 -0.31
CA ILE A 123 -0.30 -19.19 -0.92
C ILE A 123 -0.19 -17.94 -1.81
N TYR A 124 0.50 -16.90 -1.34
CA TYR A 124 0.74 -15.69 -2.11
C TYR A 124 1.58 -16.00 -3.37
N GLN A 125 2.63 -16.82 -3.24
CA GLN A 125 3.45 -17.23 -4.38
C GLN A 125 2.64 -18.00 -5.43
N ALA A 126 1.78 -18.93 -5.00
CA ALA A 126 0.89 -19.65 -5.91
C ALA A 126 -0.07 -18.71 -6.65
N ARG A 127 -0.64 -17.73 -5.94
CA ARG A 127 -1.52 -16.72 -6.54
C ARG A 127 -0.79 -15.84 -7.55
N MET A 128 0.43 -15.39 -7.24
CA MET A 128 1.23 -14.59 -8.18
C MET A 128 1.55 -15.39 -9.45
N LYS A 129 2.01 -16.64 -9.32
CA LYS A 129 2.25 -17.53 -10.47
C LYS A 129 1.00 -17.71 -11.34
N LEU A 130 -0.16 -17.87 -10.71
CA LEU A 130 -1.44 -17.97 -11.42
C LEU A 130 -1.75 -16.70 -12.23
N LEU A 131 -1.54 -15.52 -11.63
CA LEU A 131 -1.73 -14.24 -12.32
C LEU A 131 -0.75 -14.07 -13.48
N ASP A 132 0.52 -14.40 -13.28
CA ASP A 132 1.55 -14.34 -14.32
C ASP A 132 1.16 -15.21 -15.52
N LEU A 133 0.72 -16.45 -15.28
CA LEU A 133 0.24 -17.36 -16.33
C LEU A 133 -1.02 -16.85 -17.03
N ALA A 134 -1.98 -16.29 -16.27
CA ALA A 134 -3.20 -15.72 -16.85
C ALA A 134 -2.92 -14.49 -17.73
N LEU A 135 -1.92 -13.68 -17.37
CA LEU A 135 -1.46 -12.54 -18.16
C LEU A 135 -0.65 -12.98 -19.39
N LEU A 136 0.17 -14.03 -19.28
CA LEU A 136 0.88 -14.64 -20.41
C LEU A 136 -0.09 -15.14 -21.48
N ARG A 137 -1.20 -15.78 -21.10
CA ARG A 137 -2.23 -16.24 -22.04
C ARG A 137 -2.85 -15.10 -22.85
N ARG A 138 -2.83 -13.86 -22.36
CA ARG A 138 -3.29 -12.67 -23.12
C ARG A 138 -2.22 -12.09 -24.05
N ARG A 139 -0.94 -12.48 -23.90
CA ARG A 139 0.19 -12.02 -24.73
C ARG A 139 0.68 -13.07 -25.74
N GLY A 140 0.14 -14.29 -25.71
CA GLY A 140 0.68 -15.44 -26.46
C GLY A 140 -0.29 -16.10 -27.44
N ILE A 141 -0.96 -15.31 -28.30
CA ILE A 141 -1.51 -15.84 -29.56
C ILE A 141 -0.69 -15.37 -30.79
N ASP A 142 0.15 -14.34 -30.66
CA ASP A 142 0.93 -13.82 -31.81
C ASP A 142 2.43 -14.15 -31.77
N SER A 143 2.90 -14.95 -30.81
CA SER A 143 4.33 -15.24 -30.65
C SER A 143 4.82 -16.49 -31.40
N SER A 144 3.97 -17.17 -32.19
CA SER A 144 4.41 -18.32 -32.99
C SER A 144 5.17 -17.93 -34.26
N ASP A 145 5.10 -16.67 -34.71
CA ASP A 145 5.75 -16.21 -35.96
C ASP A 145 7.07 -15.43 -35.74
N ALA A 146 7.34 -14.96 -34.52
CA ALA A 146 8.54 -14.17 -34.24
C ALA A 146 9.82 -15.02 -34.09
N ALA A 147 9.70 -16.28 -33.66
CA ALA A 147 10.84 -17.17 -33.46
C ALA A 147 11.45 -17.70 -34.76
N GLN A 148 10.72 -17.66 -35.88
CA GLN A 148 11.23 -18.12 -37.19
C GLN A 148 12.03 -17.06 -37.96
N ARG A 149 12.02 -15.78 -37.53
CA ARG A 149 12.73 -14.70 -38.25
C ARG A 149 14.15 -14.41 -37.74
N MET A 150 14.58 -15.00 -36.63
CA MET A 150 15.93 -14.76 -36.08
C MET A 150 17.03 -15.69 -36.63
N VAL A 151 16.71 -16.66 -37.50
CA VAL A 151 17.68 -17.66 -37.99
C VAL A 151 18.23 -17.33 -39.39
N SER A 152 17.88 -16.18 -39.98
CA SER A 152 18.13 -15.93 -41.42
C SER A 152 18.87 -14.62 -41.73
N ARG A 153 19.46 -13.93 -40.75
CA ARG A 153 19.92 -12.55 -40.96
C ARG A 153 21.32 -12.21 -40.46
N ASP A 154 22.16 -13.24 -40.28
CA ASP A 154 23.57 -13.09 -39.91
C ASP A 154 24.50 -13.33 -41.11
N GLU A 155 24.23 -12.75 -42.29
CA GLU A 155 25.26 -12.53 -43.32
C GLU A 155 24.99 -11.18 -44.02
N ASP A 156 26.04 -10.36 -44.06
CA ASP A 156 26.27 -9.14 -44.86
C ASP A 156 25.54 -7.83 -44.49
N ASN A 157 26.24 -6.86 -43.90
CA ASN A 157 27.03 -5.86 -44.66
C ASN A 157 27.45 -4.67 -43.75
N ASP A 158 28.67 -4.18 -44.00
CA ASP A 158 29.36 -3.05 -43.37
C ASP A 158 28.78 -1.65 -43.70
N ASP A 159 29.24 -0.68 -42.89
CA ASP A 159 29.39 0.78 -43.11
C ASP A 159 28.15 1.69 -43.26
N ASP A 160 27.99 2.64 -42.32
CA ASP A 160 28.41 4.06 -42.49
C ASP A 160 27.97 4.94 -41.30
N ASP A 161 28.89 5.81 -40.87
CA ASP A 161 28.70 6.91 -39.92
C ASP A 161 27.79 8.03 -40.48
N ASP A 162 26.96 8.67 -39.64
CA ASP A 162 26.71 10.13 -39.74
C ASP A 162 26.10 10.71 -38.45
N ASP A 163 26.66 11.84 -38.03
CA ASP A 163 26.32 12.65 -36.85
C ASP A 163 25.02 13.46 -37.03
N GLY A 164 24.35 13.85 -35.94
CA GLY A 164 23.22 14.78 -36.04
C GLY A 164 22.50 15.13 -34.73
N ASP A 165 23.01 16.17 -34.09
CA ASP A 165 22.57 16.93 -32.91
C ASP A 165 21.06 17.28 -32.79
N ALA A 166 20.62 17.51 -31.54
CA ALA A 166 19.72 18.59 -31.05
C ALA A 166 18.59 18.19 -30.06
N ASP A 167 18.80 18.67 -28.83
CA ASP A 167 17.90 19.47 -27.97
C ASP A 167 16.55 18.94 -27.44
N ASP A 168 16.53 18.84 -26.11
CA ASP A 168 15.56 19.38 -25.14
C ASP A 168 14.13 19.73 -25.61
N GLU A 169 13.12 19.20 -24.91
CA GLU A 169 12.21 20.03 -24.10
C GLU A 169 11.33 19.18 -23.17
N GLU A 170 11.32 19.56 -21.88
CA GLU A 170 10.38 19.10 -20.86
C GLU A 170 8.97 19.68 -21.15
N GLU A 171 7.92 18.86 -21.01
CA GLU A 171 6.57 19.39 -20.77
C GLU A 171 5.96 18.78 -19.51
N LEU A 172 5.88 19.64 -18.48
CA LEU A 172 5.01 19.52 -17.32
C LEU A 172 3.55 19.56 -17.77
N VAL A 173 2.74 18.60 -17.33
CA VAL A 173 1.27 18.73 -17.37
C VAL A 173 0.73 18.65 -15.94
N GLN A 174 -0.12 19.64 -15.66
CA GLN A 174 -0.69 20.05 -14.38
C GLN A 174 -1.49 18.98 -13.64
#